data_AF-A0A352VY44-F1
#
_entry.id   AF-A0A352VY44-F1
#
_cell.length_a   1.000
_cell.length_b   1.000
_cell.length_c   1.000
_cell.angle_alpha   90.00
_cell.angle_beta   90.00
_cell.angle_gamma   90.00
#
_symmetry.space_group_name_H-M   'P 1'
#
loop_
_entity.id
_entity.type
_entity.pdbx_description
1 polymer ?
#
loop_
_entity_poly.entity_id
_entity_poly.type
_entity_poly.pdbx_seq_one_letter_code
_entity_poly.pdbx_strand_id
1 'polypeptide(L)' 'MKKKLVVLMLCLSALNLLLISCTGKKTENHAGHEQKSVKTESGIEYFTCSMHPSVKSDKPGKCPICG' A
#
# COMPACT_ATOMS: atom_id res chain seq x y z
N MET A 1 31.66 32.44 -21.84
CA MET A 1 30.93 32.79 -20.60
C MET A 1 29.45 32.40 -20.67
N LYS A 2 28.66 32.96 -21.60
CA LYS A 2 27.20 32.74 -21.71
C LYS A 2 26.79 31.28 -21.99
N LYS A 3 27.54 30.57 -22.83
CA LYS A 3 27.28 29.13 -23.13
C LYS A 3 27.43 28.23 -21.91
N LYS A 4 28.42 28.50 -21.05
CA LYS A 4 28.62 27.76 -19.79
C LYS A 4 27.47 28.02 -18.80
N LEU A 5 26.95 29.25 -18.78
CA LEU A 5 25.78 29.62 -17.97
C LEU A 5 24.48 28.94 -18.45
N VAL A 6 24.27 28.86 -19.77
CA VAL A 6 23.10 28.17 -20.35
C VAL A 6 23.14 26.67 -20.08
N VAL A 7 24.31 26.03 -20.21
CA VAL A 7 24.49 24.60 -19.91
C VAL A 7 24.26 24.32 -18.42
N LEU A 8 24.74 25.19 -17.52
CA LEU A 8 24.52 25.06 -16.08
C LEU A 8 23.03 25.14 -15.73
N MET A 9 22.27 26.05 -16.35
CA MET A 9 20.81 26.18 -16.12
C MET A 9 20.03 24.97 -16.63
N LEU A 10 20.41 24.40 -17.77
CA LEU A 10 19.82 23.15 -18.31
C LEU A 10 20.10 21.94 -17.41
N CYS A 11 21.31 21.83 -16.85
CA CYS A 11 21.64 20.76 -15.91
C CYS A 11 20.87 20.88 -14.60
N LEU A 12 20.76 22.10 -14.05
CA LEU A 12 20.02 22.35 -12.81
C LEU A 12 18.52 22.07 -12.98
N SER A 13 17.92 22.44 -14.12
CA SER A 13 16.49 22.14 -14.38
C SER A 13 16.23 20.65 -14.55
N ALA A 14 17.11 19.93 -15.27
CA ALA A 14 17.01 18.48 -15.43
C ALA A 14 17.19 17.72 -14.11
N LEU A 15 18.09 18.19 -13.23
CA LEU A 15 18.31 17.59 -11.91
C LEU A 15 17.09 17.72 -11.01
N ASN A 16 16.43 18.89 -11.00
CA ASN A 16 15.18 19.09 -10.27
C ASN A 16 14.04 18.21 -10.82
N LEU A 17 13.93 18.08 -12.16
CA LEU A 17 12.91 17.24 -12.80
C LEU A 17 13.11 15.75 -12.48
N LEU A 18 14.36 15.30 -12.38
CA LEU A 18 14.71 13.93 -11.99
C LEU A 18 14.36 13.64 -10.53
N LEU A 19 14.62 14.59 -9.62
CA LEU A 19 14.24 14.47 -8.20
C LEU A 19 12.71 14.41 -8.03
N ILE A 20 11.95 15.17 -8.83
CA ILE A 20 10.48 15.14 -8.81
C ILE A 20 9.96 13.77 -9.29
N SER A 21 10.57 13.16 -10.31
CA SER A 21 10.18 11.82 -10.82
C SER A 21 10.36 10.69 -9.81
N CYS A 22 11.31 10.78 -8.87
CA CYS A 22 11.47 9.80 -7.78
C CYS A 22 10.42 9.96 -6.66
N THR A 23 9.55 10.97 -6.75
CA THR A 23 8.39 11.14 -5.86
C THR A 23 7.05 10.96 -6.59
N GLY A 24 7.09 10.25 -7.72
CA GLY A 24 5.91 9.79 -8.46
C GLY A 24 5.07 8.81 -7.64
N LYS A 25 4.26 9.37 -6.73
CA LYS A 25 3.12 8.72 -6.09
C LYS A 25 2.13 8.30 -7.18
N LYS A 26 2.06 7.00 -7.45
CA LYS A 26 0.93 6.39 -8.12
C LYS A 26 -0.20 6.27 -7.10
N THR A 27 -1.06 7.28 -7.00
CA THR A 27 -2.33 7.19 -6.28
C THR A 27 -3.45 6.96 -7.29
N GLU A 28 -3.79 5.70 -7.48
CA GLU A 28 -5.15 5.31 -7.84
C GLU A 28 -5.68 4.52 -6.64
N ASN A 29 -6.83 5.00 -6.16
CA ASN A 29 -7.44 4.73 -4.87
C ASN A 29 -7.87 3.26 -4.73
N HIS A 30 -7.61 2.65 -3.57
CA HIS A 30 -8.57 1.86 -2.81
C HIS A 30 -8.16 1.97 -1.33
N ALA A 31 -8.94 2.69 -0.53
CA ALA A 31 -8.80 2.70 0.92
C ALA A 31 -9.16 1.31 1.46
N GLY A 32 -8.18 0.58 1.98
CA GLY A 32 -8.35 -0.74 2.58
C GLY A 32 -7.13 -1.11 3.41
N HIS A 33 -7.35 -1.62 4.62
CA HIS A 33 -6.35 -1.86 5.65
C HIS A 33 -5.07 -2.56 5.15
N GLU A 34 -3.92 -2.03 5.56
CA GLU A 34 -2.63 -2.73 5.52
C GLU A 34 -2.67 -3.95 6.44
N GLN A 35 -3.02 -5.11 5.88
CA GLN A 35 -2.75 -6.39 6.52
C GLN A 35 -1.36 -6.84 6.07
N LYS A 36 -0.38 -6.54 6.91
CA LYS A 36 0.94 -7.19 6.87
C LYS A 36 0.70 -8.70 6.85
N SER A 37 0.87 -9.34 5.69
CA SER A 37 0.84 -10.80 5.58
C SER A 37 2.06 -11.35 6.34
N VAL A 38 1.88 -11.62 7.63
CA VAL A 38 2.75 -12.57 8.32
C VAL A 38 2.51 -13.88 7.60
N LYS A 39 3.50 -14.32 6.82
CA LYS A 39 3.54 -15.67 6.26
C LYS A 39 3.75 -16.62 7.45
N THR A 40 2.68 -16.91 8.19
CA THR A 40 2.69 -17.91 9.26
C THR A 40 2.59 -19.26 8.58
N GLU A 41 3.71 -19.95 8.59
CA GLU A 41 3.86 -21.32 8.10
C GLU A 41 2.93 -22.23 8.93
N SER A 42 2.04 -22.94 8.25
CA SER A 42 1.15 -24.00 8.78
C SER A 42 0.22 -23.63 9.95
N GLY A 43 -0.57 -22.56 9.82
CA GLY A 43 -1.71 -22.28 10.71
C GLY A 43 -3.06 -22.69 10.10
N ILE A 44 -3.96 -23.29 10.88
CA ILE A 44 -5.36 -23.50 10.47
C ILE A 44 -6.03 -22.13 10.30
N GLU A 45 -6.56 -21.84 9.11
CA GLU A 45 -7.34 -20.63 8.85
C GLU A 45 -8.76 -20.76 9.44
N TYR A 46 -9.16 -19.81 10.27
CA TYR A 46 -10.51 -19.76 10.84
C TYR A 46 -11.26 -18.53 10.32
N PHE A 47 -12.55 -18.70 10.04
CA PHE A 47 -13.46 -17.61 9.73
C PHE A 47 -13.94 -16.95 11.03
N THR A 48 -13.92 -15.61 11.06
CA THR A 48 -14.40 -14.83 12.20
C THR A 48 -15.42 -13.78 11.78
N CYS A 49 -16.35 -13.44 12.67
CA CYS A 49 -17.33 -12.40 12.44
C CYS A 49 -16.76 -11.03 12.82
N SER A 50 -16.85 -10.04 11.93
CA SER A 50 -16.34 -8.68 12.19
C SER A 50 -17.01 -7.99 13.37
N MET A 51 -18.26 -8.34 13.71
CA MET A 51 -18.97 -7.84 14.89
C MET A 51 -18.65 -8.66 16.15
N HIS A 52 -18.26 -9.92 16.00
CA HIS A 52 -17.96 -10.83 17.11
C HIS A 52 -16.63 -11.57 16.86
N PRO A 53 -15.48 -10.90 17.05
CA PRO A 53 -14.15 -11.46 16.74
C PRO A 53 -13.80 -12.72 17.54
N SER A 54 -14.47 -12.93 18.68
CA SER A 54 -14.31 -14.13 19.50
C SER A 54 -14.91 -15.38 18.86
N VAL A 55 -15.78 -15.24 17.87
CA VAL A 55 -16.37 -16.36 17.14
C VAL A 55 -15.39 -16.82 16.07
N LYS A 56 -15.02 -18.10 16.13
CA LYS A 56 -14.19 -18.79 15.14
C LYS A 56 -14.98 -19.94 14.54
N SER A 57 -14.90 -20.11 13.22
CA SER A 57 -15.55 -21.19 12.48
C SER A 57 -14.59 -21.78 11.47
N ASP A 58 -14.59 -23.11 11.36
CA ASP A 58 -13.81 -23.83 10.34
C ASP A 58 -14.39 -23.67 8.93
N LYS A 59 -15.64 -23.19 8.83
CA LYS A 59 -16.36 -23.04 7.56
C LYS A 59 -16.90 -21.62 7.38
N PRO A 60 -16.96 -21.13 6.13
CA PRO A 60 -17.67 -19.89 5.84
C PRO A 60 -19.17 -20.08 6.09
N GLY A 61 -19.81 -19.09 6.71
CA GLY A 61 -21.22 -19.19 7.08
C GLY A 61 -21.74 -17.94 7.78
N LYS A 62 -23.03 -17.96 8.14
CA LYS A 62 -23.62 -16.92 8.98
C LYS A 62 -23.05 -17.00 10.39
N CYS A 63 -22.83 -15.84 11.01
CA CYS A 63 -22.42 -15.79 12.40
C CYS A 63 -23.58 -16.29 13.28
N PRO A 64 -23.38 -17.28 14.17
CA PRO A 64 -24.43 -17.82 15.02
C PRO A 64 -25.03 -16.80 16.00
N ILE A 65 -24.35 -15.67 16.19
CA ILE A 65 -24.84 -14.56 17.03
C ILE A 65 -25.71 -13.59 16.22
N CYS A 66 -25.43 -13.42 14.93
CA CYS A 66 -26.14 -12.44 14.08
C CYS A 66 -27.39 -13.01 13.40
N GLY A 67 -27.40 -14.30 13.06
CA GLY A 67 -28.46 -14.92 12.26
C GLY A 67 -28.16 -14.95 10.77
#